data_AF-A0AAY4BR31-F1
#
_entry.id   AF-A0AAY4BR31-F1
#
_cell.length_a   1.000
_cell.length_b   1.000
_cell.length_c   1.000
_cell.angle_alpha   90.00
_cell.angle_beta   90.00
_cell.angle_gamma   90.00
#
_symmetry.space_group_name_H-M   'P 1'
#
loop_
_entity.id
_entity.type
_entity.pdbx_description
1 polymer ?
#
loop_
_entity_poly.entity_id
_entity_poly.type
_entity_poly.pdbx_seq_one_letter_code
_entity_poly.pdbx_strand_id
1 'polypeptide(L)'
;VCWTACTRARVCWTSTRGLVCWTASTRALVSLVCWTASSRAVVCWTASTRGLVCWTASSRALVCWTASTRGLVCWTVSTRGLVCWTASSRALVCLTASTRALVCCTASSRALVCWTASSRALVCWTASSRALVFWTASSRARVCWTASTRALVCWTASTRALVCWTTSSRALVCWTASTRALVC
;
A
#
# COMPACT_ATOMS: atom_id res chain seq x y z
N VAL A 1 -7.10 -22.75 0.84
CA VAL A 1 -7.57 -21.57 1.60
C VAL A 1 -6.94 -21.66 2.98
N CYS A 2 -6.31 -20.61 3.48
CA CYS A 2 -5.66 -20.58 4.79
C CYS A 2 -6.41 -19.62 5.70
N TRP A 3 -6.87 -20.11 6.85
CA TRP A 3 -7.45 -19.28 7.92
C TRP A 3 -6.52 -19.33 9.13
N THR A 4 -6.00 -18.17 9.53
CA THR A 4 -5.23 -18.03 10.77
C THR A 4 -5.86 -16.95 11.65
N ALA A 5 -6.68 -17.40 12.60
CA ALA A 5 -7.12 -16.57 13.71
C ALA A 5 -6.01 -16.59 14.78
N CYS A 6 -5.12 -15.60 14.76
CA CYS A 6 -4.03 -15.54 15.72
C CYS A 6 -4.59 -14.96 17.04
N THR A 7 -5.03 -15.83 17.97
CA THR A 7 -5.53 -15.45 19.31
C THR A 7 -4.41 -15.39 20.36
N ARG A 8 -3.28 -16.10 20.12
CA ARG A 8 -2.07 -16.10 20.97
C ARG A 8 -0.76 -15.84 20.22
N ALA A 9 -0.67 -16.16 18.93
CA ALA A 9 0.56 -16.02 18.16
C ALA A 9 0.82 -14.56 17.74
N ARG A 10 2.00 -14.03 18.08
CA ARG A 10 2.46 -12.70 17.65
C ARG A 10 2.95 -12.67 16.20
N VAL A 11 3.37 -13.82 15.66
CA VAL A 11 3.96 -13.96 14.33
C VAL A 11 3.25 -15.09 13.59
N CYS A 12 2.76 -14.81 12.38
CA CYS A 12 2.04 -15.77 11.56
C CYS A 12 2.75 -15.87 10.19
N TRP A 13 3.33 -17.03 9.89
CA TRP A 13 4.03 -17.32 8.62
C TRP A 13 3.15 -18.16 7.71
N THR A 14 2.99 -17.73 6.46
CA THR A 14 2.24 -18.46 5.44
C THR A 14 3.05 -18.54 4.15
N SER A 15 3.45 -19.75 3.79
CA SER A 15 3.99 -20.07 2.46
C SER A 15 2.94 -20.89 1.73
N THR A 16 2.44 -20.39 0.60
CA THR A 16 1.34 -21.06 -0.13
C THR A 16 1.61 -21.14 -1.62
N ARG A 17 1.07 -22.18 -2.27
CA ARG A 17 1.05 -22.34 -3.74
C ARG A 17 -0.22 -21.71 -4.39
N GLY A 18 -1.08 -21.01 -3.62
CA GLY A 18 -2.39 -20.40 -3.97
C GLY A 18 -3.53 -20.96 -3.07
N LEU A 19 -4.65 -20.29 -2.72
CA LEU A 19 -5.47 -19.29 -3.43
C LEU A 19 -5.89 -18.08 -2.56
N VAL A 20 -6.25 -18.27 -1.28
CA VAL A 20 -6.80 -17.22 -0.39
C VAL A 20 -6.29 -17.41 1.03
N CYS A 21 -5.79 -16.35 1.67
CA CYS A 21 -5.32 -16.31 3.06
C CYS A 21 -6.09 -15.26 3.86
N TRP A 22 -6.62 -15.64 5.02
CA TRP A 22 -7.26 -14.74 5.97
C TRP A 22 -6.48 -14.75 7.29
N THR A 23 -5.99 -13.58 7.69
CA THR A 23 -5.38 -13.37 9.00
C THR A 23 -6.14 -12.26 9.74
N ALA A 24 -6.58 -12.55 10.95
CA ALA A 24 -7.25 -11.58 11.80
C ALA A 24 -6.76 -11.72 13.24
N SER A 25 -6.53 -10.59 13.92
CA SER A 25 -6.27 -10.55 15.35
C SER A 25 -7.38 -9.84 16.12
N THR A 26 -7.72 -10.39 17.29
CA THR A 26 -8.66 -9.79 18.24
C THR A 26 -7.94 -8.91 19.26
N ARG A 27 -8.72 -8.19 20.10
CA ARG A 27 -8.26 -7.15 21.07
C ARG A 27 -7.15 -7.58 22.05
N ALA A 28 -6.86 -8.88 22.17
CA ALA A 28 -5.85 -9.41 23.09
C ALA A 28 -4.41 -9.11 22.64
N LEU A 29 -4.12 -9.08 21.33
CA LEU A 29 -2.76 -8.92 20.82
C LEU A 29 -2.31 -7.46 20.82
N VAL A 30 -1.10 -7.20 21.31
CA VAL A 30 -0.46 -5.87 21.26
C VAL A 30 0.00 -5.55 19.83
N SER A 31 0.54 -6.56 19.13
CA SER A 31 1.03 -6.48 17.75
C SER A 31 0.86 -7.83 17.04
N LEU A 32 0.61 -7.78 15.73
CA LEU A 32 0.57 -8.93 14.82
C LEU A 32 1.62 -8.74 13.73
N VAL A 33 2.48 -9.73 13.54
CA VAL A 33 3.45 -9.79 12.44
C VAL A 33 3.02 -10.89 11.46
N CYS A 34 2.85 -10.55 10.19
CA CYS A 34 2.43 -11.50 9.16
C CYS A 34 3.44 -11.56 8.01
N TRP A 35 3.79 -12.77 7.60
CA TRP A 35 4.59 -13.03 6.41
C TRP A 35 3.81 -13.92 5.46
N THR A 36 3.57 -13.44 4.24
CA THR A 36 2.93 -14.22 3.17
C THR A 36 3.83 -14.22 1.94
N ALA A 37 4.25 -15.40 1.50
CA ALA A 37 5.00 -15.57 0.25
C ALA A 37 4.32 -16.59 -0.65
N SER A 38 4.26 -16.29 -1.96
CA SER A 38 3.70 -17.18 -2.98
C SER A 38 4.45 -17.09 -4.30
N SER A 39 4.65 -18.23 -4.95
CA SER A 39 5.17 -18.30 -6.32
C SER A 39 4.09 -18.19 -7.40
N ARG A 40 2.82 -18.04 -6.99
CA ARG A 40 1.65 -18.00 -7.87
C ARG A 40 0.74 -16.83 -7.48
N ALA A 41 -0.53 -16.89 -7.91
CA ALA A 41 -1.55 -15.95 -7.50
C ALA A 41 -1.94 -16.18 -6.04
N VAL A 42 -2.10 -15.10 -5.28
CA VAL A 42 -2.62 -15.14 -3.91
C VAL A 42 -3.53 -13.95 -3.63
N VAL A 43 -4.63 -14.24 -2.94
CA VAL A 43 -5.50 -13.23 -2.33
C VAL A 43 -5.26 -13.25 -0.82
N CYS A 44 -4.97 -12.12 -0.19
CA CYS A 44 -4.79 -12.06 1.25
C CYS A 44 -5.59 -10.93 1.92
N TRP A 45 -6.13 -11.26 3.07
CA TRP A 45 -6.86 -10.35 3.95
C TRP A 45 -6.16 -10.36 5.30
N THR A 46 -5.70 -9.20 5.75
CA THR A 46 -5.04 -9.05 7.05
C THR A 46 -5.67 -7.89 7.83
N ALA A 47 -6.17 -8.17 9.03
CA ALA A 47 -6.83 -7.17 9.86
C ALA A 47 -6.32 -7.22 11.32
N SER A 48 -6.09 -6.05 11.91
CA SER A 48 -5.66 -5.92 13.32
C SER A 48 -6.26 -4.71 14.01
N THR A 49 -6.59 -4.85 15.29
CA THR A 49 -7.11 -3.74 16.11
C THR A 49 -6.03 -2.90 16.80
N ARG A 50 -4.75 -3.28 16.69
CA ARG A 50 -3.64 -2.53 17.31
C ARG A 50 -2.50 -2.32 16.30
N GLY A 51 -1.35 -2.96 16.51
CA GLY A 51 -0.23 -2.94 15.59
C GLY A 51 -0.33 -4.08 14.58
N LEU A 52 -0.08 -3.78 13.31
CA LEU A 52 0.11 -4.75 12.25
C LEU A 52 1.43 -4.45 11.54
N VAL A 53 2.28 -5.46 11.43
CA VAL A 53 3.43 -5.46 10.52
C VAL A 53 3.21 -6.59 9.53
N CYS A 54 3.10 -6.30 8.24
CA CYS A 54 2.89 -7.34 7.23
C CYS A 54 3.86 -7.23 6.06
N TRP A 55 4.30 -8.40 5.61
CA TRP A 55 5.15 -8.59 4.46
C TRP A 55 4.45 -9.55 3.51
N THR A 56 4.13 -9.07 2.31
CA THR A 56 3.45 -9.87 1.30
C THR A 56 4.21 -9.84 -0.02
N ALA A 57 4.65 -11.01 -0.49
CA ALA A 57 5.40 -11.14 -1.74
C ALA A 57 4.76 -12.17 -2.68
N SER A 58 4.65 -11.84 -3.96
CA SER A 58 4.28 -12.81 -4.99
C SER A 58 5.08 -12.68 -6.29
N SER A 59 5.31 -13.80 -6.99
CA SER A 59 5.95 -13.78 -8.31
C SER A 59 4.98 -13.75 -9.49
N ARG A 60 3.66 -13.73 -9.25
CA ARG A 60 2.65 -13.58 -10.32
C ARG A 60 1.65 -12.49 -9.99
N ALA A 61 0.59 -12.82 -9.26
CA ALA A 61 -0.50 -11.90 -8.96
C ALA A 61 -0.73 -11.85 -7.45
N LEU A 62 -0.83 -10.65 -6.89
CA LEU A 62 -1.19 -10.43 -5.50
C LEU A 62 -2.41 -9.51 -5.45
N VAL A 63 -3.45 -9.97 -4.77
CA VAL A 63 -4.54 -9.10 -4.33
C VAL A 63 -4.51 -9.06 -2.81
N CYS A 64 -4.30 -7.89 -2.21
CA CYS A 64 -4.22 -7.79 -0.76
C CYS A 64 -5.09 -6.68 -0.18
N TRP A 65 -5.70 -7.00 0.95
CA TRP A 65 -6.45 -6.09 1.79
C TRP A 65 -5.82 -6.08 3.17
N THR A 66 -5.38 -4.91 3.62
CA THR A 66 -4.73 -4.75 4.92
C THR A 66 -5.36 -3.59 5.67
N ALA A 67 -5.82 -3.85 6.89
CA ALA A 67 -6.48 -2.85 7.70
C ALA A 67 -5.98 -2.89 9.15
N SER A 68 -5.74 -1.71 9.73
CA SER A 68 -5.57 -1.61 11.18
C SER A 68 -6.12 -0.32 11.78
N THR A 69 -6.49 -0.34 13.06
CA THR A 69 -7.04 0.88 13.70
C THR A 69 -5.96 1.77 14.32
N ARG A 70 -4.82 1.23 14.78
CA ARG A 70 -3.75 2.02 15.44
C ARG A 70 -2.50 2.18 14.59
N GLY A 71 -1.83 1.10 14.24
CA GLY A 71 -0.55 1.16 13.54
C GLY A 71 -0.49 0.10 12.46
N LEU A 72 -0.13 0.52 11.24
CA LEU A 72 0.08 -0.38 10.12
C LEU A 72 1.44 -0.09 9.50
N VAL A 73 2.28 -1.12 9.40
CA VAL A 73 3.49 -1.11 8.57
C VAL A 73 3.34 -2.25 7.57
N CYS A 74 3.23 -1.94 6.28
CA CYS A 74 3.04 -2.96 5.26
C CYS A 74 4.04 -2.84 4.12
N TRP A 75 4.57 -3.99 3.71
CA TRP A 75 5.45 -4.15 2.58
C TRP A 75 4.82 -5.13 1.60
N THR A 76 4.49 -4.66 0.40
CA THR A 76 3.83 -5.48 -0.62
C THR A 76 4.61 -5.44 -1.92
N VAL A 77 5.09 -6.60 -2.37
CA VAL A 77 5.88 -6.72 -3.59
C VAL A 77 5.25 -7.76 -4.51
N SER A 78 5.13 -7.42 -5.79
CA SER A 78 4.83 -8.41 -6.82
C SER A 78 5.71 -8.22 -8.05
N THR A 79 5.85 -9.25 -8.88
CA THR A 79 6.49 -9.05 -10.18
C THR A 79 5.47 -8.67 -11.26
N ARG A 80 4.39 -9.45 -11.49
CA ARG A 80 3.48 -9.19 -12.62
C ARG A 80 2.30 -8.29 -12.28
N GLY A 81 1.54 -8.58 -11.24
CA GLY A 81 0.32 -7.84 -10.93
C GLY A 81 0.13 -7.67 -9.44
N LEU A 82 -0.04 -6.42 -9.02
CA LEU A 82 -0.39 -6.04 -7.66
C LEU A 82 -1.70 -5.25 -7.67
N VAL A 83 -2.66 -5.70 -6.87
CA VAL A 83 -3.80 -4.89 -6.43
C VAL A 83 -3.78 -4.86 -4.91
N CYS A 84 -3.58 -3.67 -4.32
CA CYS A 84 -3.52 -3.55 -2.87
C CYS A 84 -4.41 -2.44 -2.32
N TRP A 85 -5.10 -2.77 -1.23
CA TRP A 85 -5.91 -1.85 -0.45
C TRP A 85 -5.36 -1.81 0.97
N THR A 86 -4.93 -0.63 1.41
CA THR A 86 -4.36 -0.45 2.75
C THR A 86 -5.06 0.70 3.46
N ALA A 87 -5.51 0.45 4.69
CA ALA A 87 -6.23 1.45 5.46
C ALA A 87 -5.78 1.46 6.92
N SER A 88 -5.62 2.65 7.50
CA SER A 88 -5.52 2.77 8.96
C SER A 88 -6.15 4.02 9.56
N SER A 89 -6.64 3.94 10.80
CA SER A 89 -7.27 5.11 11.44
C SER A 89 -6.27 6.09 12.08
N ARG A 90 -5.04 5.66 12.39
CA ARG A 90 -4.05 6.51 13.08
C ARG A 90 -2.75 6.62 12.30
N ALA A 91 -1.91 5.58 12.28
CA ALA A 91 -0.61 5.63 11.60
C ALA A 91 -0.50 4.54 10.54
N LEU A 92 -0.10 4.93 9.33
CA LEU A 92 0.14 4.03 8.21
C LEU A 92 1.49 4.33 7.58
N VAL A 93 2.34 3.30 7.49
CA VAL A 93 3.54 3.28 6.65
C VAL A 93 3.37 2.16 5.64
N CYS A 94 3.36 2.50 4.36
CA CYS A 94 3.19 1.50 3.30
C CYS A 94 4.23 1.64 2.20
N LEU A 95 4.75 0.49 1.80
CA LEU A 95 5.74 0.35 0.73
C LEU A 95 5.23 -0.68 -0.25
N THR A 96 4.96 -0.24 -1.47
CA THR A 96 4.34 -1.06 -2.50
C THR A 96 5.18 -1.01 -3.78
N ALA A 97 5.51 -2.18 -4.33
CA ALA A 97 6.32 -2.26 -5.54
C ALA A 97 5.80 -3.32 -6.50
N SER A 98 5.80 -3.02 -7.80
CA SER A 98 5.62 -4.03 -8.84
C SER A 98 6.52 -3.81 -10.06
N THR A 99 6.82 -4.85 -10.84
CA THR A 99 7.59 -4.65 -12.07
C THR A 99 6.71 -4.38 -13.29
N ARG A 100 5.49 -4.92 -13.36
CA ARG A 100 4.58 -4.70 -14.51
C ARG A 100 3.37 -3.83 -14.18
N ALA A 101 2.42 -4.30 -13.38
CA ALA A 101 1.18 -3.58 -13.12
C ALA A 101 0.93 -3.41 -11.62
N LEU A 102 0.72 -2.17 -11.19
CA LEU A 102 0.37 -1.80 -9.83
C LEU A 102 -0.91 -0.98 -9.80
N VAL A 103 -1.89 -1.46 -9.03
CA VAL A 103 -3.04 -0.68 -8.59
C VAL A 103 -3.00 -0.63 -7.07
N CYS A 104 -2.87 0.56 -6.48
CA CYS A 104 -2.88 0.70 -5.04
C CYS A 104 -3.84 1.79 -4.57
N CYS A 105 -4.52 1.49 -3.47
CA CYS A 105 -5.38 2.44 -2.77
C CYS A 105 -4.96 2.46 -1.30
N THR A 106 -4.56 3.62 -0.82
CA THR A 106 -4.06 3.78 0.56
C THR A 106 -4.76 4.95 1.24
N ALA A 107 -5.26 4.71 2.45
CA ALA A 107 -6.01 5.73 3.20
C ALA A 107 -5.61 5.76 4.67
N SER A 108 -5.47 6.95 5.25
CA SER A 108 -5.44 7.06 6.71
C SER A 108 -6.09 8.32 7.29
N SER A 109 -6.61 8.24 8.51
CA SER A 109 -7.29 9.40 9.12
C SER A 109 -6.34 10.38 9.81
N ARG A 110 -5.10 9.99 10.16
CA ARG A 110 -4.15 10.91 10.83
C ARG A 110 -2.83 11.03 10.09
N ALA A 111 -1.99 9.99 10.09
CA ALA A 111 -0.66 10.04 9.51
C ALA A 111 -0.50 8.95 8.45
N LEU A 112 -0.07 9.34 7.26
CA LEU A 112 0.19 8.43 6.15
C LEU A 112 1.56 8.72 5.56
N VAL A 113 2.42 7.71 5.54
CA VAL A 113 3.67 7.70 4.78
C VAL A 113 3.58 6.57 3.76
N CYS A 114 3.72 6.91 2.48
CA CYS A 114 3.50 5.95 1.41
C CYS A 114 4.55 6.08 0.31
N TRP A 115 5.12 4.94 -0.07
CA TRP A 115 6.03 4.78 -1.19
C TRP A 115 5.46 3.75 -2.16
N THR A 116 5.31 4.16 -3.41
CA THR A 116 4.78 3.28 -4.46
C THR A 116 5.66 3.34 -5.70
N ALA A 117 6.13 2.19 -6.17
CA ALA A 117 7.00 2.13 -7.35
C ALA A 117 6.49 1.10 -8.37
N SER A 118 6.56 1.43 -9.66
CA SER A 118 6.40 0.41 -10.70
C SER A 118 7.28 0.61 -11.94
N SER A 119 7.67 -0.47 -12.62
CA SER A 119 8.47 -0.35 -13.85
C SER A 119 7.67 -0.24 -15.15
N ARG A 120 6.33 -0.36 -15.13
CA ARG A 120 5.53 -0.14 -16.36
C ARG A 120 4.27 0.66 -16.12
N ALA A 121 3.28 0.12 -15.42
CA ALA A 121 2.00 0.77 -15.21
C ALA A 121 1.70 0.93 -13.71
N LEU A 122 1.42 2.18 -13.31
CA LEU A 122 1.03 2.53 -11.94
C LEU A 122 -0.30 3.30 -11.94
N VAL A 123 -1.27 2.82 -11.17
CA VAL A 123 -2.44 3.57 -10.77
C VAL A 123 -2.47 3.63 -9.26
N CYS A 124 -2.44 4.82 -8.68
CA CYS A 124 -2.44 4.98 -7.23
C CYS A 124 -3.43 6.05 -6.75
N TRP A 125 -4.10 5.72 -5.65
CA TRP A 125 -4.99 6.61 -4.93
C TRP A 125 -4.52 6.69 -3.48
N THR A 126 -4.18 7.91 -3.03
CA THR A 126 -3.75 8.14 -1.66
C THR A 126 -4.54 9.27 -1.02
N ALA A 127 -5.04 9.03 0.19
CA ALA A 127 -5.83 10.01 0.92
C ALA A 127 -5.45 10.05 2.41
N SER A 128 -5.34 11.26 2.99
CA SER A 128 -5.30 11.39 4.44
C SER A 128 -6.00 12.62 5.01
N SER A 129 -6.53 12.51 6.23
CA SER A 129 -7.25 13.62 6.87
C SER A 129 -6.37 14.54 7.73
N ARG A 130 -5.07 14.30 7.89
CA ARG A 130 -4.19 15.27 8.57
C ARG A 130 -2.83 15.39 7.90
N ALA A 131 -2.01 14.36 7.92
CA ALA A 131 -0.65 14.41 7.37
C ALA A 131 -0.45 13.31 6.33
N LEU A 132 0.02 13.69 5.15
CA LEU A 132 0.35 12.79 4.05
C LEU A 132 1.75 13.09 3.55
N VAL A 133 2.60 12.08 3.55
CA VAL A 133 3.89 12.08 2.84
C VAL A 133 3.86 10.96 1.81
N PHE A 134 3.99 11.32 0.54
CA PHE A 134 3.86 10.38 -0.57
C PHE A 134 4.99 10.51 -1.55
N TRP A 135 5.51 9.36 -1.98
CA TRP A 135 6.43 9.33 -3.10
C TRP A 135 6.08 8.24 -4.09
N THR A 136 6.20 8.59 -5.36
CA THR A 136 5.89 7.69 -6.45
C THR A 136 6.89 7.75 -7.59
N ALA A 137 7.33 6.56 -8.03
CA ALA A 137 8.29 6.39 -9.11
C ALA A 137 7.81 5.36 -10.15
N SER A 138 7.97 5.67 -11.45
CA SER A 138 7.52 4.80 -12.53
C SER A 138 8.14 5.15 -13.86
N SER A 139 8.50 4.14 -14.65
CA SER A 139 9.28 4.33 -15.87
C SER A 139 8.47 4.31 -17.18
N ARG A 140 7.15 4.09 -17.17
CA ARG A 140 6.34 4.24 -18.39
C ARG A 140 5.07 5.06 -18.16
N ALA A 141 4.04 4.48 -17.55
CA ALA A 141 2.75 5.14 -17.41
C ALA A 141 2.35 5.24 -15.95
N ARG A 142 1.86 6.43 -15.55
CA ARG A 142 1.29 6.68 -14.23
C ARG A 142 0.00 7.46 -14.31
N VAL A 143 -0.96 7.04 -13.49
CA VAL A 143 -2.06 7.86 -13.01
C VAL A 143 -2.02 7.90 -11.48
N CYS A 144 -1.94 9.09 -10.88
CA CYS A 144 -1.93 9.22 -9.43
C CYS A 144 -2.91 10.28 -8.93
N TRP A 145 -3.70 9.92 -7.93
CA TRP A 145 -4.58 10.84 -7.22
C TRP A 145 -4.14 10.92 -5.76
N THR A 146 -3.95 12.15 -5.27
CA THR A 146 -3.50 12.40 -3.91
C THR A 146 -4.34 13.51 -3.29
N ALA A 147 -4.83 13.25 -2.08
CA ALA A 147 -5.65 14.21 -1.34
C ALA A 147 -5.26 14.27 0.12
N SER A 148 -5.16 15.47 0.69
CA SER A 148 -5.19 15.63 2.14
C SER A 148 -5.93 16.86 2.61
N THR A 149 -6.36 16.88 3.87
CA THR A 149 -7.10 18.04 4.41
C THR A 149 -6.28 18.97 5.29
N ARG A 150 -5.02 18.64 5.66
CA ARG A 150 -4.19 19.58 6.43
C ARG A 150 -2.77 19.74 5.88
N ALA A 151 -2.03 18.66 5.71
CA ALA A 151 -0.66 18.73 5.25
C ALA A 151 -0.36 17.64 4.24
N LEU A 152 0.06 18.05 3.05
CA LEU A 152 0.50 17.17 1.97
C LEU A 152 1.94 17.50 1.58
N VAL A 153 2.79 16.47 1.58
CA VAL A 153 4.09 16.47 0.90
C VAL A 153 4.07 15.35 -0.12
N CYS A 154 4.14 15.68 -1.40
CA CYS A 154 4.15 14.67 -2.46
C CYS A 154 5.33 14.84 -3.43
N TRP A 155 5.94 13.71 -3.77
CA TRP A 155 6.93 13.61 -4.83
C TRP A 155 6.48 12.61 -5.89
N THR A 156 6.46 13.04 -7.14
CA THR A 156 6.04 12.21 -8.26
C THR A 156 7.08 12.33 -9.37
N ALA A 157 7.67 11.21 -9.78
CA ALA A 157 8.65 11.18 -10.88
C ALA A 157 8.33 10.10 -11.90
N SER A 158 8.18 10.45 -13.18
CA SER A 158 8.04 9.48 -14.26
C SER A 158 8.94 9.76 -15.46
N THR A 159 9.21 8.76 -16.29
CA THR A 159 10.09 8.92 -17.48
C THR A 159 9.35 8.92 -18.82
N ARG A 160 8.03 8.70 -18.84
CA ARG A 160 7.25 8.83 -20.10
C ARG A 160 5.95 9.57 -19.91
N ALA A 161 4.95 8.96 -19.27
CA ALA A 161 3.62 9.56 -19.12
C ALA A 161 3.23 9.66 -17.64
N LEU A 162 2.90 10.87 -17.20
CA LEU A 162 2.33 11.18 -15.90
C LEU A 162 0.97 11.85 -16.06
N VAL A 163 -0.04 11.31 -15.39
CA VAL A 163 -1.26 12.04 -15.03
C VAL A 163 -1.33 12.11 -13.51
N CYS A 164 -1.36 13.30 -12.94
CA CYS A 164 -1.48 13.48 -11.50
C CYS A 164 -2.58 14.45 -11.11
N TRP A 165 -3.20 14.21 -9.96
CA TRP A 165 -4.12 15.13 -9.31
C TRP A 165 -3.71 15.24 -7.85
N THR A 166 -3.42 16.47 -7.39
CA THR A 166 -2.99 16.76 -6.03
C THR A 166 -3.92 17.80 -5.42
N THR A 167 -4.53 17.47 -4.29
CA THR A 167 -5.41 18.40 -3.59
C THR A 167 -5.04 18.50 -2.11
N SER A 168 -4.93 19.73 -1.62
CA SER A 168 -4.87 19.97 -0.18
C SER A 168 -5.59 21.26 0.19
N SER A 169 -6.26 21.27 1.36
CA SER A 169 -7.02 22.43 1.81
C SER A 169 -6.25 23.38 2.74
N ARG A 170 -5.04 23.04 3.18
CA ARG A 170 -4.24 23.94 4.06
C ARG A 170 -2.79 24.06 3.62
N ALA A 171 -2.00 23.00 3.69
CA ALA A 171 -0.58 23.03 3.34
C ALA A 171 -0.24 21.99 2.26
N LEU A 172 0.37 22.47 1.17
CA LEU A 172 0.79 21.68 0.01
C LEU A 172 2.26 21.93 -0.29
N VAL A 173 3.04 20.85 -0.37
CA VAL A 173 4.37 20.85 -1.00
C VAL A 173 4.38 19.73 -2.04
N CYS A 174 4.48 20.07 -3.32
CA CYS A 174 4.43 19.12 -4.41
C CYS A 174 5.62 19.25 -5.37
N TRP A 175 6.22 18.11 -5.70
CA TRP A 175 7.28 17.99 -6.70
C TRP A 175 6.85 16.97 -7.75
N THR A 176 6.77 17.43 -9.01
CA THR A 176 6.36 16.62 -10.16
C THR A 176 7.44 16.69 -11.24
N ALA A 177 7.98 15.55 -11.64
CA ALA A 177 8.97 15.44 -12.71
C ALA A 177 8.49 14.43 -13.77
N SER A 178 8.50 14.85 -15.03
CA SER A 178 8.33 13.96 -16.18
C SER A 178 9.28 14.36 -17.30
N THR A 179 9.83 13.38 -18.02
CA THR A 179 10.76 13.66 -19.13
C THR A 179 10.09 13.69 -20.51
N ARG A 180 8.82 13.32 -20.64
CA ARG A 180 8.12 13.35 -21.95
C ARG A 180 6.72 13.98 -21.88
N ALA A 181 5.81 13.43 -21.07
CA ALA A 181 4.43 13.89 -21.01
C ALA A 181 3.94 14.03 -19.55
N LEU A 182 3.41 15.21 -19.25
CA LEU A 182 2.87 15.60 -17.94
C LEU A 182 1.46 16.17 -18.12
N VAL A 183 0.52 15.63 -17.36
CA VAL A 183 -0.80 16.23 -17.11
C VAL A 183 -0.97 16.29 -15.59
N CYS A 184 -1.22 17.47 -15.05
CA CYS A 184 -1.25 17.74 -13.61
C CYS A 184 -2.36 18.70 -13.23
#